data_AF-A0A6J6XIT1-F1
#
_entry.id   AF-A0A6J6XIT1-F1
#
_cell.length_a   1.000
_cell.length_b   1.000
_cell.length_c   1.000
_cell.angle_alpha   90.00
_cell.angle_beta   90.00
_cell.angle_gamma   90.00
#
_symmetry.space_group_name_H-M   'P 1'
#
loop_
_entity.id
_entity.type
_entity.pdbx_description
1 polymer ?
#
loop_
_entity_poly.entity_id
_entity_poly.type
_entity_poly.pdbx_seq_one_letter_code
_entity_poly.pdbx_strand_id
1 'polypeptide(L)'
;MATPLGASPIPSELADLADRSASPVAVRTSLTQLIEGSASLLDRVQASPPLADALVAVLAASRSLTRLIDVRPSDAIDVLSDLDHRPISTVASADELVAWRNLEFLRIAARDLVGRDSLDEVGAALAALGRDVLDQSWKLTEDSNCSIAVIGMGKLGGNELNYSSDIDILFVGEGERKALDHRARAIMDIARRCFRVDANLRPEGRDGPLVRSVESYVSYWNRWADPWEFQALLKARPVAGDVAIGE
;
A
#
# COMPACT_ATOMS: atom_id res chain seq x y z
N MET A 1 -8.10 28.47 41.07
CA MET A 1 -8.27 27.27 40.25
C MET A 1 -8.60 27.73 38.84
N ALA A 2 -7.65 27.63 37.92
CA ALA A 2 -7.91 27.93 36.51
C ALA A 2 -8.76 26.79 35.92
N THR A 3 -9.92 27.12 35.39
CA THR A 3 -10.73 26.24 34.55
C THR A 3 -9.86 25.82 33.35
N PRO A 4 -9.72 24.53 33.04
CA PRO A 4 -9.05 24.15 31.79
C PRO A 4 -9.88 24.74 30.65
N LEU A 5 -9.20 25.37 29.69
CA LEU A 5 -9.77 25.81 28.41
C LEU A 5 -10.62 24.65 27.87
N GLY A 6 -11.92 24.88 27.72
CA GLY A 6 -12.89 23.84 27.42
C GLY A 6 -12.54 23.17 26.09
N ALA A 7 -12.26 21.87 26.13
CA ALA A 7 -12.30 21.04 24.94
C ALA A 7 -13.68 21.26 24.29
N SER A 8 -13.70 21.61 23.01
CA SER A 8 -14.96 21.65 22.25
C SER A 8 -15.59 20.27 22.37
N PRO A 9 -16.81 20.15 22.92
CA PRO A 9 -17.42 18.85 23.13
C PRO A 9 -17.61 18.15 21.78
N ILE A 10 -17.29 16.85 21.72
CA ILE A 10 -17.59 16.03 20.55
C ILE A 10 -19.09 16.17 20.25
N PRO A 11 -19.49 16.50 19.01
CA PRO A 11 -20.90 16.60 18.62
C PRO A 11 -21.66 15.31 18.98
N SER A 12 -22.93 15.44 19.36
CA SER A 12 -23.74 14.30 19.80
C SER A 12 -23.80 13.17 18.77
N GLU A 13 -23.90 13.52 17.48
CA GLU A 13 -23.93 12.53 16.39
C GLU A 13 -22.65 11.70 16.30
N LEU A 14 -21.48 12.34 16.43
CA LEU A 14 -20.18 11.67 16.48
C LEU A 14 -20.00 10.85 17.76
N ALA A 15 -20.51 11.37 18.88
CA ALA A 15 -20.50 10.68 20.16
C ALA A 15 -21.33 9.39 20.09
N ASP A 16 -22.51 9.43 19.47
CA ASP A 16 -23.38 8.27 19.27
C ASP A 16 -22.75 7.23 18.34
N LEU A 17 -22.09 7.67 17.25
CA LEU A 17 -21.32 6.77 16.38
C LEU A 17 -20.17 6.11 17.13
N ALA A 18 -19.41 6.88 17.92
CA ALA A 18 -18.32 6.36 18.73
C ALA A 18 -18.82 5.34 19.76
N ASP A 19 -19.96 5.59 20.41
CA ASP A 19 -20.53 4.68 21.42
C ASP A 19 -21.00 3.35 20.84
N ARG A 20 -21.42 3.33 19.57
CA ARG A 20 -21.78 2.11 18.85
C ARG A 20 -20.60 1.37 18.22
N SER A 21 -19.41 1.97 18.24
CA SER A 21 -18.22 1.39 17.63
C SER A 21 -17.66 0.20 18.43
N ALA A 22 -16.76 -0.57 17.82
CA ALA A 22 -16.08 -1.67 18.49
C ALA A 22 -15.10 -1.22 19.60
N SER A 23 -14.71 0.06 19.64
CA SER A 23 -13.81 0.60 20.67
C SER A 23 -14.17 2.03 21.08
N PRO A 24 -15.29 2.25 21.80
CA PRO A 24 -15.81 3.58 22.08
C PRO A 24 -14.82 4.53 22.77
N VAL A 25 -14.09 4.03 23.77
CA VAL A 25 -13.12 4.84 24.53
C VAL A 25 -11.95 5.29 23.65
N ALA A 26 -11.43 4.40 22.79
CA ALA A 26 -10.33 4.72 21.90
C ALA A 26 -10.77 5.73 20.84
N VAL A 27 -11.94 5.51 20.22
CA VAL A 27 -12.52 6.42 19.23
C VAL A 27 -12.74 7.81 19.83
N ARG A 28 -13.37 7.91 21.01
CA ARG A 28 -13.60 9.20 21.68
C ARG A 28 -12.28 9.92 21.97
N THR A 29 -11.28 9.20 22.46
CA THR A 29 -9.96 9.80 22.75
C THR A 29 -9.32 10.38 21.48
N SER A 30 -9.30 9.61 20.39
CA SER A 30 -8.75 10.06 19.11
C SER A 30 -9.57 11.20 18.49
N LEU A 31 -10.90 11.14 18.54
CA LEU A 31 -11.76 12.22 18.04
C LEU A 31 -11.50 13.53 18.79
N THR A 32 -11.40 13.50 20.13
CA THR A 32 -11.06 14.70 20.91
C THR A 32 -9.73 15.29 20.46
N GLN A 33 -8.68 14.46 20.33
CA GLN A 33 -7.37 14.92 19.89
C GLN A 33 -7.39 15.51 18.48
N LEU A 34 -8.11 14.88 17.55
CA LEU A 34 -8.23 15.36 16.17
C LEU A 34 -9.01 16.68 16.07
N ILE A 35 -10.09 16.82 16.85
CA ILE A 35 -10.90 18.05 16.89
C ILE A 35 -10.11 19.20 17.53
N GLU A 36 -9.39 18.93 18.61
CA GLU A 36 -8.50 19.93 19.25
C GLU A 36 -7.36 20.36 18.31
N GLY A 37 -6.86 19.43 17.49
CA GLY A 37 -5.79 19.69 16.50
C GLY A 37 -6.26 20.33 15.20
N SER A 38 -7.56 20.33 14.89
CA SER A 38 -8.10 20.84 13.62
C SER A 38 -9.46 21.52 13.82
N ALA A 39 -9.44 22.85 13.85
CA ALA A 39 -10.65 23.65 14.03
C ALA A 39 -11.71 23.43 12.93
N SER A 40 -11.29 23.05 11.71
CA SER A 40 -12.20 22.80 10.58
C SER A 40 -12.76 21.37 10.53
N LEU A 41 -12.20 20.44 11.31
CA LEU A 41 -12.65 19.04 11.28
C LEU A 41 -14.10 18.90 11.71
N LEU A 42 -14.50 19.64 12.76
CA LEU A 42 -15.85 19.60 13.29
C LEU A 42 -16.88 19.99 12.22
N ASP A 43 -16.64 21.11 11.54
CA ASP A 43 -17.51 21.61 10.47
C ASP A 43 -17.59 20.62 9.31
N ARG A 44 -16.46 20.01 8.92
CA ARG A 44 -16.40 19.03 7.83
C ARG A 44 -17.17 17.76 8.16
N VAL A 45 -17.03 17.25 9.38
CA VAL A 45 -17.73 16.03 9.81
C VAL A 45 -19.22 16.28 9.96
N GLN A 46 -19.63 17.45 10.49
CA GLN A 46 -21.04 17.84 10.54
C GLN A 46 -21.65 18.03 9.15
N ALA A 47 -20.87 18.52 8.19
CA ALA A 47 -21.30 18.69 6.81
C ALA A 47 -21.35 17.37 6.00
N SER A 48 -20.72 16.29 6.48
CA SER A 48 -20.59 15.03 5.74
C SER A 48 -20.73 13.80 6.65
N PRO A 49 -21.94 13.21 6.74
CA PRO A 49 -22.15 11.94 7.44
C PRO A 49 -21.24 10.79 6.95
N PRO A 50 -20.96 10.64 5.63
CA PRO A 50 -20.02 9.62 5.17
C PRO A 50 -18.59 9.77 5.73
N LEU A 51 -18.13 11.02 5.92
CA LEU A 51 -16.84 11.27 6.57
C LEU A 51 -16.87 10.85 8.05
N ALA A 52 -17.97 11.14 8.75
CA ALA A 52 -18.16 10.74 10.15
C ALA A 52 -18.07 9.21 10.30
N ASP A 53 -18.80 8.48 9.46
CA ASP A 53 -18.85 7.01 9.45
C ASP A 53 -17.46 6.42 9.14
N ALA A 54 -16.80 6.91 8.09
CA ALA A 54 -15.47 6.44 7.70
C ALA A 54 -14.43 6.71 8.80
N LEU A 55 -14.43 7.91 9.38
CA LEU A 55 -13.51 8.28 10.45
C LEU A 55 -13.70 7.39 11.68
N VAL A 56 -14.94 7.23 12.16
CA VAL A 56 -15.23 6.37 13.32
C VAL A 56 -14.88 4.91 13.04
N ALA A 57 -15.22 4.39 11.86
CA ALA A 57 -14.92 3.01 11.48
C ALA A 57 -13.41 2.74 11.50
N VAL A 58 -12.61 3.63 10.91
CA VAL A 58 -11.14 3.55 10.89
C VAL A 58 -10.56 3.62 12.30
N LEU A 59 -10.99 4.60 13.11
CA LEU A 59 -10.50 4.77 14.48
C LEU A 59 -10.85 3.58 15.38
N ALA A 60 -12.00 2.94 15.15
CA ALA A 60 -12.43 1.77 15.91
C ALA A 60 -11.69 0.50 15.48
N ALA A 61 -11.27 0.40 14.22
CA ALA A 61 -10.73 -0.82 13.64
C ALA A 61 -9.31 -1.15 14.14
N SER A 62 -8.38 -0.19 14.10
CA SER A 62 -7.02 -0.44 14.61
C SER A 62 -6.22 0.83 14.90
N ARG A 63 -5.33 0.72 15.89
CA ARG A 63 -4.34 1.76 16.21
C ARG A 63 -3.39 2.06 15.04
N SER A 64 -3.12 1.08 14.18
CA SER A 64 -2.24 1.26 13.02
C SER A 64 -2.86 2.22 12.01
N LEU A 65 -4.17 2.10 11.76
CA LEU A 65 -4.89 3.01 10.88
C LEU A 65 -5.07 4.40 11.52
N THR A 66 -5.38 4.47 12.83
CA THR A 66 -5.40 5.74 13.57
C THR A 66 -4.09 6.51 13.40
N ARG A 67 -2.94 5.82 13.49
CA ARG A 67 -1.64 6.46 13.32
C ARG A 67 -1.44 7.04 11.91
N LEU A 68 -2.07 6.48 10.87
CA LEU A 68 -1.99 7.07 9.53
C LEU A 68 -2.66 8.45 9.48
N ILE A 69 -3.76 8.62 10.22
CA ILE A 69 -4.42 9.91 10.40
C ILE A 69 -3.51 10.85 11.19
N ASP A 70 -2.93 10.39 12.30
CA ASP A 70 -2.09 11.23 13.16
C ASP A 70 -0.86 11.82 12.44
N VAL A 71 -0.27 11.06 11.50
CA VAL A 71 0.93 11.50 10.76
C VAL A 71 0.61 12.60 9.74
N ARG A 72 -0.55 12.54 9.09
CA ARG A 72 -0.98 13.52 8.07
C ARG A 72 -2.49 13.81 8.20
N PRO A 73 -2.93 14.52 9.25
CA PRO A 73 -4.35 14.63 9.58
C PRO A 73 -5.16 15.30 8.47
N SER A 74 -4.68 16.41 7.91
CA SER A 74 -5.41 17.10 6.83
C SER A 74 -5.61 16.21 5.60
N ASP A 75 -4.54 15.60 5.09
CA ASP A 75 -4.60 14.73 3.91
C ASP A 75 -5.44 13.47 4.16
N ALA A 76 -5.33 12.89 5.36
CA ALA A 76 -6.14 11.75 5.75
C ALA A 76 -7.62 12.09 5.80
N ILE A 77 -8.00 13.25 6.34
CA ILE A 77 -9.39 13.71 6.38
C ILE A 77 -9.89 14.04 4.96
N ASP A 78 -9.05 14.59 4.08
CA ASP A 78 -9.38 14.79 2.67
C ASP A 78 -9.72 13.46 1.98
N VAL A 79 -8.88 12.44 2.17
CA VAL A 79 -9.13 11.08 1.66
C VAL A 79 -10.42 10.48 2.24
N LEU A 80 -10.62 10.56 3.56
CA LEU A 80 -11.81 10.01 4.19
C LEU A 80 -13.10 10.75 3.80
N SER A 81 -12.98 12.00 3.33
CA SER A 81 -14.13 12.78 2.89
C SER A 81 -14.62 12.42 1.48
N ASP A 82 -13.77 11.81 0.65
CA ASP A 82 -14.12 11.30 -0.68
C ASP A 82 -13.42 9.96 -0.95
N LEU A 83 -14.05 8.88 -0.47
CA LEU A 83 -13.53 7.53 -0.63
C LEU A 83 -13.57 7.02 -2.08
N ASP A 84 -14.36 7.66 -2.95
CA ASP A 84 -14.48 7.28 -4.36
C ASP A 84 -13.36 7.90 -5.20
N HIS A 85 -12.64 8.89 -4.65
CA HIS A 85 -11.47 9.48 -5.26
C HIS A 85 -10.16 8.85 -4.78
N ARG A 86 -9.43 8.22 -5.72
CA ARG A 86 -8.10 7.66 -5.46
C ARG A 86 -7.02 8.76 -5.45
N PRO A 87 -6.14 8.85 -4.45
CA PRO A 87 -5.04 9.82 -4.44
C PRO A 87 -4.06 9.59 -5.60
N ILE A 88 -3.54 10.68 -6.16
CA ILE A 88 -2.61 10.66 -7.29
C ILE A 88 -1.26 10.04 -6.87
N SER A 89 -0.77 9.06 -7.63
CA SER A 89 0.41 8.25 -7.31
C SER A 89 1.75 8.79 -7.84
N THR A 90 1.74 9.86 -8.62
CA THR A 90 2.97 10.47 -9.15
C THR A 90 3.74 11.14 -8.02
N VAL A 91 4.95 10.64 -7.75
CA VAL A 91 5.80 11.09 -6.65
C VAL A 91 7.21 11.41 -7.12
N ALA A 92 7.87 12.38 -6.49
CA ALA A 92 9.23 12.80 -6.81
C ALA A 92 10.29 12.19 -5.88
N SER A 93 9.88 11.53 -4.80
CA SER A 93 10.80 10.92 -3.84
C SER A 93 10.21 9.67 -3.17
N ALA A 94 11.09 8.87 -2.57
CA ALA A 94 10.69 7.70 -1.79
C ALA A 94 9.90 8.08 -0.52
N ASP A 95 10.09 9.28 0.04
CA ASP A 95 9.31 9.77 1.19
C ASP A 95 7.87 10.11 0.76
N GLU A 96 7.72 10.77 -0.38
CA GLU A 96 6.41 11.03 -0.99
C GLU A 96 5.69 9.73 -1.37
N LEU A 97 6.42 8.72 -1.86
CA LEU A 97 5.85 7.40 -2.14
C LEU A 97 5.25 6.74 -0.89
N VAL A 98 5.96 6.81 0.24
CA VAL A 98 5.45 6.27 1.51
C VAL A 98 4.22 7.05 1.98
N ALA A 99 4.23 8.38 1.87
CA ALA A 99 3.09 9.21 2.24
C ALA A 99 1.86 8.89 1.38
N TRP A 100 2.01 8.85 0.06
CA TRP A 100 0.93 8.46 -0.86
C TRP A 100 0.42 7.05 -0.57
N ARG A 101 1.31 6.08 -0.39
CA ARG A 101 0.94 4.69 -0.10
C ARG A 101 0.09 4.59 1.16
N ASN A 102 0.45 5.32 2.21
CA ASN A 102 -0.30 5.34 3.46
C ASN A 102 -1.70 5.93 3.30
N LEU A 103 -1.84 7.00 2.49
CA LEU A 103 -3.13 7.61 2.20
C LEU A 103 -4.04 6.68 1.38
N GLU A 104 -3.49 6.03 0.35
CA GLU A 104 -4.26 5.06 -0.45
C GLU A 104 -4.62 3.81 0.36
N PHE A 105 -3.72 3.33 1.21
CA PHE A 105 -4.01 2.23 2.13
C PHE A 105 -5.14 2.59 3.11
N LEU A 106 -5.13 3.82 3.64
CA LEU A 106 -6.19 4.34 4.50
C LEU A 106 -7.54 4.38 3.74
N ARG A 107 -7.55 4.84 2.50
CA ARG A 107 -8.76 4.86 1.66
C ARG A 107 -9.34 3.47 1.45
N ILE A 108 -8.49 2.50 1.08
CA ILE A 108 -8.89 1.10 0.88
C ILE A 108 -9.46 0.52 2.17
N ALA A 109 -8.78 0.73 3.30
CA ALA A 109 -9.27 0.29 4.61
C ALA A 109 -10.61 0.93 5.01
N ALA A 110 -10.78 2.23 4.76
CA ALA A 110 -12.03 2.90 5.06
C ALA A 110 -13.19 2.35 4.22
N ARG A 111 -12.98 2.12 2.91
CA ARG A 111 -13.99 1.53 2.02
C ARG A 111 -14.41 0.12 2.46
N ASP A 112 -13.45 -0.71 2.84
CA ASP A 112 -13.71 -2.04 3.41
C ASP A 112 -14.55 -1.94 4.69
N LEU A 113 -14.10 -1.13 5.65
CA LEU A 113 -14.74 -1.00 6.97
C LEU A 113 -16.15 -0.41 6.93
N VAL A 114 -16.46 0.46 5.97
CA VAL A 114 -17.83 0.99 5.78
C VAL A 114 -18.67 0.13 4.83
N GLY A 115 -18.15 -1.02 4.38
CA GLY A 115 -18.86 -1.97 3.53
C GLY A 115 -19.11 -1.49 2.09
N ARG A 116 -18.25 -0.62 1.55
CA ARG A 116 -18.32 -0.14 0.17
C ARG A 116 -17.72 -1.12 -0.85
N ASP A 117 -16.70 -1.86 -0.44
CA ASP A 117 -15.99 -2.82 -1.30
C ASP A 117 -16.20 -4.25 -0.76
N SER A 118 -16.36 -5.20 -1.67
CA SER A 118 -16.29 -6.64 -1.38
C SER A 118 -14.85 -7.10 -1.13
N LEU A 119 -14.68 -8.30 -0.56
CA LEU A 119 -13.35 -8.86 -0.29
C LEU A 119 -12.47 -8.93 -1.55
N ASP A 120 -13.05 -9.28 -2.70
CA ASP A 120 -12.31 -9.37 -3.96
C ASP A 120 -11.88 -7.99 -4.47
N GLU A 121 -12.74 -6.97 -4.31
CA GLU A 121 -12.41 -5.58 -4.66
C GLU A 121 -11.32 -5.01 -3.76
N VAL A 122 -11.36 -5.29 -2.45
CA VAL A 122 -10.30 -4.92 -1.51
C VAL A 122 -8.98 -5.59 -1.91
N GLY A 123 -9.00 -6.87 -2.24
CA GLY A 123 -7.81 -7.60 -2.66
C GLY A 123 -7.20 -7.08 -3.96
N ALA A 124 -8.05 -6.73 -4.93
CA ALA A 124 -7.63 -6.09 -6.17
C ALA A 124 -7.05 -4.69 -5.95
N ALA A 125 -7.65 -3.89 -5.07
CA ALA A 125 -7.19 -2.55 -4.73
C ALA A 125 -5.84 -2.57 -4.01
N LEU A 126 -5.64 -3.50 -3.07
CA LEU A 126 -4.35 -3.71 -2.41
C LEU A 126 -3.27 -4.16 -3.40
N ALA A 127 -3.62 -5.06 -4.32
CA ALA A 127 -2.71 -5.48 -5.39
C ALA A 127 -2.35 -4.31 -6.32
N ALA A 128 -3.31 -3.45 -6.66
CA ALA A 128 -3.05 -2.23 -7.44
C ALA A 128 -2.11 -1.27 -6.71
N LEU A 129 -2.30 -1.06 -5.40
CA LEU A 129 -1.40 -0.29 -4.56
C LEU A 129 0.03 -0.86 -4.57
N GLY A 130 0.17 -2.19 -4.47
CA GLY A 130 1.47 -2.86 -4.56
C GLY A 130 2.16 -2.67 -5.92
N ARG A 131 1.41 -2.78 -7.03
CA ARG A 131 1.91 -2.53 -8.38
C ARG A 131 2.39 -1.10 -8.56
N ASP A 132 1.60 -0.13 -8.12
CA ASP A 132 1.95 1.29 -8.22
C ASP A 132 3.20 1.62 -7.41
N VAL A 133 3.38 1.03 -6.23
CA VAL A 133 4.62 1.19 -5.45
C VAL A 133 5.84 0.65 -6.22
N LEU A 134 5.72 -0.52 -6.86
CA LEU A 134 6.81 -1.10 -7.64
C LEU A 134 7.12 -0.24 -8.89
N ASP A 135 6.09 0.26 -9.57
CA ASP A 135 6.22 1.14 -10.73
C ASP A 135 6.89 2.47 -10.36
N GLN A 136 6.44 3.13 -9.29
CA GLN A 136 7.09 4.36 -8.81
C GLN A 136 8.53 4.09 -8.33
N SER A 137 8.79 2.97 -7.66
CA SER A 137 10.16 2.57 -7.27
C SER A 137 11.06 2.37 -8.49
N TRP A 138 10.54 1.79 -9.57
CA TRP A 138 11.25 1.64 -10.84
C TRP A 138 11.53 2.99 -11.52
N LYS A 139 10.55 3.92 -11.52
CA LYS A 139 10.70 5.27 -12.08
C LYS A 139 11.71 6.11 -11.32
N LEU A 140 11.71 6.03 -9.98
CA LEU A 140 12.67 6.73 -9.12
C LEU A 140 14.12 6.21 -9.24
N THR A 141 14.32 5.10 -9.94
CA THR A 141 15.63 4.44 -10.13
C THR A 141 16.00 4.33 -11.61
N GLU A 142 15.48 5.24 -12.44
CA GLU A 142 15.71 5.23 -13.89
C GLU A 142 17.22 5.27 -14.21
N ASP A 143 17.67 4.25 -14.95
CA ASP A 143 19.04 4.08 -15.44
C ASP A 143 18.95 3.58 -16.89
N SER A 144 19.51 4.35 -17.83
CA SER A 144 19.48 4.05 -19.26
C SER A 144 20.40 2.90 -19.68
N ASN A 145 21.27 2.41 -18.79
CA ASN A 145 22.25 1.37 -19.11
C ASN A 145 21.74 -0.06 -18.95
N CYS A 146 20.52 -0.25 -18.46
CA CYS A 146 19.91 -1.56 -18.34
C CYS A 146 18.40 -1.50 -18.51
N SER A 147 17.82 -2.56 -19.06
CA SER A 147 16.37 -2.72 -19.08
C SER A 147 15.96 -3.83 -18.12
N ILE A 148 14.99 -3.52 -17.26
CA ILE A 148 14.53 -4.42 -16.19
C ILE A 148 13.01 -4.35 -16.04
N ALA A 149 12.41 -5.52 -15.92
CA ALA A 149 11.02 -5.75 -15.59
C ALA A 149 10.90 -6.35 -14.18
N VAL A 150 9.83 -6.00 -13.48
CA VAL A 150 9.43 -6.61 -12.22
C VAL A 150 8.23 -7.51 -12.50
N ILE A 151 8.33 -8.77 -12.10
CA ILE A 151 7.26 -9.75 -12.22
C ILE A 151 6.66 -9.95 -10.85
N GLY A 152 5.38 -9.64 -10.70
CA GLY A 152 4.62 -9.93 -9.50
C GLY A 152 4.29 -11.42 -9.45
N MET A 153 4.49 -12.01 -8.29
CA MET A 153 4.24 -13.43 -8.02
C MET A 153 3.12 -13.57 -6.97
N GLY A 154 2.70 -14.81 -6.72
CA GLY A 154 1.79 -15.13 -5.63
C GLY A 154 0.51 -14.28 -5.66
N LYS A 155 0.14 -13.68 -4.53
CA LYS A 155 -1.09 -12.87 -4.41
C LYS A 155 -1.02 -11.54 -5.15
N LEU A 156 0.17 -10.93 -5.26
CA LEU A 156 0.35 -9.70 -6.04
C LEU A 156 0.04 -10.01 -7.51
N GLY A 157 0.73 -11.03 -8.02
CA GLY A 157 0.55 -11.52 -9.37
C GLY A 157 -0.88 -11.97 -9.61
N GLY A 158 -1.52 -12.63 -8.63
CA GLY A 158 -2.92 -13.07 -8.65
C GLY A 158 -3.99 -11.97 -8.55
N ASN A 159 -3.63 -10.72 -8.27
CA ASN A 159 -4.57 -9.61 -8.00
C ASN A 159 -5.48 -9.82 -6.77
N GLU A 160 -4.91 -10.38 -5.70
CA GLU A 160 -5.65 -10.83 -4.50
C GLU A 160 -4.81 -10.62 -3.22
N LEU A 161 -4.12 -9.47 -3.12
CA LEU A 161 -3.36 -9.14 -1.92
C LEU A 161 -4.29 -9.00 -0.71
N ASN A 162 -3.75 -9.24 0.48
CA ASN A 162 -4.41 -8.89 1.74
C ASN A 162 -3.57 -7.87 2.53
N TYR A 163 -4.14 -7.29 3.58
CA TYR A 163 -3.50 -6.22 4.36
C TYR A 163 -2.13 -6.58 4.96
N SER A 164 -1.87 -7.86 5.21
CA SER A 164 -0.63 -8.38 5.78
C SER A 164 0.27 -9.11 4.78
N SER A 165 -0.03 -9.03 3.48
CA SER A 165 0.72 -9.76 2.46
C SER A 165 2.11 -9.15 2.27
N ASP A 166 3.09 -10.03 2.16
CA ASP A 166 4.35 -9.70 1.53
C ASP A 166 4.12 -9.58 0.01
N ILE A 167 4.95 -8.78 -0.65
CA ILE A 167 4.96 -8.63 -2.11
C ILE A 167 6.07 -9.53 -2.65
N ASP A 168 5.68 -10.65 -3.23
CA ASP A 168 6.58 -11.57 -3.91
C ASP A 168 6.87 -11.09 -5.34
N ILE A 169 8.14 -10.94 -5.69
CA ILE A 169 8.57 -10.48 -7.01
C ILE A 169 9.71 -11.31 -7.60
N LEU A 170 9.85 -11.26 -8.93
CA LEU A 170 11.06 -11.64 -9.66
C LEU A 170 11.55 -10.45 -10.47
N PHE A 171 12.85 -10.43 -10.79
CA PHE A 171 13.40 -9.49 -11.76
C PHE A 171 13.84 -10.21 -13.03
N VAL A 172 13.42 -9.66 -14.16
CA VAL A 172 13.87 -10.06 -15.49
C VAL A 172 14.56 -8.86 -16.11
N GLY A 173 15.71 -9.04 -16.76
CA GLY A 173 16.36 -7.92 -17.41
C GLY A 173 17.52 -8.27 -18.32
N GLU A 174 17.90 -7.29 -19.13
CA GLU A 174 18.97 -7.34 -20.11
C GLU A 174 19.91 -6.15 -19.93
N GLY A 175 21.22 -6.39 -20.05
CA GLY A 175 22.25 -5.38 -19.86
C GLY A 175 23.44 -5.86 -19.03
N GLU A 176 24.28 -4.93 -18.60
CA GLU A 176 25.43 -5.26 -17.76
C GLU A 176 24.97 -5.78 -16.39
N ARG A 177 25.52 -6.93 -15.97
CA ARG A 177 25.17 -7.59 -14.70
C ARG A 177 25.20 -6.65 -13.50
N LYS A 178 26.23 -5.80 -13.41
CA LYS A 178 26.39 -4.85 -12.29
C LYS A 178 25.30 -3.78 -12.29
N ALA A 179 24.94 -3.25 -13.45
CA ALA A 179 23.85 -2.28 -13.59
C ALA A 179 22.50 -2.90 -13.22
N LEU A 180 22.21 -4.11 -13.70
CA LEU A 180 21.00 -4.85 -13.36
C LEU A 180 20.89 -5.13 -11.85
N ASP A 181 21.94 -5.66 -11.23
CA ASP A 181 21.93 -5.95 -9.80
C ASP A 181 21.82 -4.67 -8.95
N HIS A 182 22.45 -3.57 -9.38
CA HIS A 182 22.33 -2.27 -8.70
C HIS A 182 20.91 -1.74 -8.77
N ARG A 183 20.32 -1.71 -9.98
CA ARG A 183 18.97 -1.20 -10.21
C ARG A 183 17.91 -2.03 -9.48
N ALA A 184 17.98 -3.36 -9.55
CA ALA A 184 17.06 -4.23 -8.83
C ALA A 184 17.08 -4.00 -7.31
N ARG A 185 18.28 -3.84 -6.73
CA ARG A 185 18.42 -3.52 -5.29
C ARG A 185 17.82 -2.16 -4.95
N ALA A 186 18.09 -1.13 -5.76
CA ALA A 186 17.52 0.19 -5.55
C ALA A 186 15.98 0.18 -5.59
N ILE A 187 15.39 -0.54 -6.55
CA ILE A 187 13.92 -0.74 -6.63
C ILE A 187 13.40 -1.41 -5.35
N MET A 188 14.04 -2.51 -4.92
CA MET A 188 13.64 -3.21 -3.70
C MET A 188 13.78 -2.33 -2.46
N ASP A 189 14.84 -1.54 -2.36
CA ASP A 189 15.10 -0.71 -1.18
C ASP A 189 14.06 0.41 -1.04
N ILE A 190 13.63 1.01 -2.15
CA ILE A 190 12.52 1.98 -2.15
C ILE A 190 11.20 1.27 -1.82
N ALA A 191 10.87 0.18 -2.52
CA ALA A 191 9.62 -0.55 -2.31
C ALA A 191 9.48 -1.10 -0.88
N ARG A 192 10.60 -1.49 -0.25
CA ARG A 192 10.66 -1.97 1.15
C ARG A 192 10.27 -0.93 2.20
N ARG A 193 10.27 0.35 1.83
CA ARG A 193 9.75 1.42 2.69
C ARG A 193 8.22 1.41 2.75
N CYS A 194 7.58 0.79 1.77
CA CYS A 194 6.13 0.70 1.63
C CYS A 194 5.58 -0.68 2.00
N PHE A 195 6.25 -1.75 1.56
CA PHE A 195 5.79 -3.13 1.77
C PHE A 195 6.92 -4.03 2.22
N ARG A 196 6.60 -5.18 2.77
CA ARG A 196 7.57 -6.26 2.85
C ARG A 196 7.70 -6.85 1.44
N VAL A 197 8.93 -6.87 0.91
CA VAL A 197 9.21 -7.31 -0.46
C VAL A 197 10.13 -8.51 -0.42
N ASP A 198 9.68 -9.62 -1.02
CA ASP A 198 10.41 -10.88 -1.13
C ASP A 198 10.72 -11.19 -2.61
N ALA A 199 11.94 -11.62 -2.88
CA ALA A 199 12.39 -12.07 -4.20
C ALA A 199 12.91 -13.51 -4.19
N ASN A 200 12.57 -14.30 -3.17
CA ASN A 200 13.11 -15.66 -2.97
C ASN A 200 12.36 -16.75 -3.73
N LEU A 201 11.28 -16.43 -4.44
CA LEU A 201 10.67 -17.33 -5.42
C LEU A 201 11.49 -17.45 -6.71
N ARG A 202 12.61 -16.73 -6.83
CA ARG A 202 13.53 -16.85 -7.96
C ARG A 202 14.28 -18.19 -7.91
N PRO A 203 14.71 -18.72 -9.07
CA PRO A 203 15.60 -19.87 -9.15
C PRO A 203 16.77 -19.81 -8.15
N GLU A 204 17.05 -20.94 -7.49
CA GLU A 204 18.04 -21.06 -6.39
C GLU A 204 17.76 -20.16 -5.17
N GLY A 205 16.57 -19.56 -5.09
CA GLY A 205 16.13 -18.72 -3.98
C GLY A 205 17.11 -17.60 -3.66
N ARG A 206 17.40 -17.42 -2.37
CA ARG A 206 18.31 -16.37 -1.87
C ARG A 206 19.74 -16.47 -2.42
N ASP A 207 20.16 -17.67 -2.80
CA ASP A 207 21.52 -17.97 -3.25
C ASP A 207 21.65 -17.77 -4.78
N GLY A 208 20.52 -17.63 -5.47
CA GLY A 208 20.46 -17.35 -6.90
C GLY A 208 20.64 -15.87 -7.26
N PRO A 209 21.00 -15.60 -8.54
CA PRO A 209 21.13 -14.25 -9.07
C PRO A 209 19.82 -13.47 -8.91
N LEU A 210 19.89 -12.20 -8.46
CA LEU A 210 18.70 -11.38 -8.22
C LEU A 210 17.94 -11.07 -9.50
N VAL A 211 18.66 -10.71 -10.57
CA VAL A 211 18.13 -10.51 -11.91
C VAL A 211 18.60 -11.64 -12.82
N ARG A 212 17.75 -12.11 -13.72
CA ARG A 212 18.09 -13.07 -14.79
C ARG A 212 17.52 -12.58 -16.12
N SER A 213 18.11 -13.02 -17.23
CA SER A 213 17.46 -12.89 -18.53
C SER A 213 16.32 -13.91 -18.67
N VAL A 214 15.41 -13.67 -19.62
CA VAL A 214 14.34 -14.64 -19.96
C VAL A 214 14.94 -16.00 -20.31
N GLU A 215 15.97 -16.03 -21.16
CA GLU A 215 16.66 -17.27 -21.54
C GLU A 215 17.24 -18.02 -20.33
N SER A 216 17.78 -17.30 -19.35
CA SER A 216 18.31 -17.89 -18.12
C SER A 216 17.20 -18.50 -17.24
N TYR A 217 16.03 -17.86 -17.14
CA TYR A 217 14.86 -18.45 -16.48
C TYR A 217 14.38 -19.71 -17.20
N VAL A 218 14.18 -19.65 -18.52
CA VAL A 218 13.73 -20.78 -19.33
C VAL A 218 14.69 -21.97 -19.24
N SER A 219 15.99 -21.72 -19.36
CA SER A 219 17.02 -22.76 -19.23
C SER A 219 16.97 -23.43 -17.86
N TYR A 220 16.73 -22.66 -16.80
CA TYR A 220 16.63 -23.20 -15.45
C TYR A 220 15.40 -24.07 -15.27
N TRP A 221 14.22 -23.54 -15.62
CA TRP A 221 12.98 -24.28 -15.42
C TRP A 221 12.89 -25.55 -16.25
N ASN A 222 13.53 -25.58 -17.42
CA ASN A 222 13.59 -26.80 -18.25
C ASN A 222 14.49 -27.91 -17.66
N ARG A 223 15.45 -27.58 -16.79
CA ARG A 223 16.48 -28.53 -16.36
C ARG A 223 16.42 -28.90 -14.89
N TRP A 224 16.01 -27.95 -14.04
CA TRP A 224 16.19 -28.07 -12.60
C TRP A 224 14.96 -27.68 -11.77
N ALA A 225 13.88 -27.16 -12.38
CA ALA A 225 12.70 -26.74 -11.62
C ALA A 225 12.05 -27.90 -10.87
N ASP A 226 11.70 -27.62 -9.62
CA ASP A 226 10.77 -28.45 -8.89
C ASP A 226 9.32 -28.19 -9.33
N PRO A 227 8.41 -29.18 -9.21
CA PRO A 227 7.00 -29.03 -9.59
C PRO A 227 6.28 -27.82 -8.95
N TRP A 228 6.65 -27.43 -7.73
CA TRP A 228 6.03 -26.30 -7.03
C TRP A 228 6.37 -24.95 -7.68
N GLU A 229 7.52 -24.82 -8.34
CA GLU A 229 7.90 -23.58 -9.01
C GLU A 229 6.95 -23.28 -10.17
N PHE A 230 6.55 -24.32 -10.92
CA PHE A 230 5.55 -24.18 -11.98
C PHE A 230 4.18 -23.74 -11.45
N GLN A 231 3.80 -24.18 -10.24
CA GLN A 231 2.57 -23.70 -9.59
C GLN A 231 2.68 -22.22 -9.21
N ALA A 232 3.84 -21.77 -8.74
CA ALA A 232 4.07 -20.36 -8.45
C ALA A 232 3.99 -19.50 -9.72
N LEU A 233 4.48 -20.00 -10.85
CA LEU A 233 4.46 -19.30 -12.14
C LEU A 233 3.05 -19.08 -12.71
N LEU A 234 2.03 -19.82 -12.28
CA LEU A 234 0.64 -19.59 -12.70
C LEU A 234 0.14 -18.18 -12.39
N LYS A 235 0.77 -17.51 -11.41
CA LYS A 235 0.45 -16.14 -11.02
C LYS A 235 1.53 -15.14 -11.42
N ALA A 236 2.55 -15.53 -12.19
CA ALA A 236 3.57 -14.60 -12.66
C ALA A 236 2.95 -13.58 -13.64
N ARG A 237 3.06 -12.29 -13.33
CA ARG A 237 2.59 -11.19 -14.20
C ARG A 237 3.56 -10.02 -14.18
N PRO A 238 3.84 -9.35 -15.31
CA PRO A 238 4.53 -8.07 -15.30
C PRO A 238 3.75 -7.06 -14.46
N VAL A 239 4.43 -6.38 -13.54
CA VAL A 239 3.79 -5.40 -12.65
C VAL A 239 4.45 -4.02 -12.67
N ALA A 240 5.70 -3.92 -13.12
CA ALA A 240 6.43 -2.68 -13.25
C ALA A 240 7.62 -2.84 -14.21
N GLY A 241 8.13 -1.71 -14.71
CA GLY A 241 9.32 -1.65 -15.53
C GLY A 241 9.09 -1.90 -17.02
N ASP A 242 10.08 -2.46 -17.71
CA ASP A 242 9.99 -2.74 -19.14
C ASP A 242 9.05 -3.93 -19.40
N VAL A 243 7.78 -3.63 -19.65
CA VAL A 243 6.72 -4.63 -19.84
C VAL A 243 7.04 -5.57 -21.01
N ALA A 244 7.72 -5.09 -22.05
CA ALA A 244 8.06 -5.93 -23.21
C ALA A 244 9.04 -7.06 -22.87
N ILE A 245 9.89 -6.86 -21.85
CA ILE A 245 10.79 -7.91 -21.33
C ILE A 245 10.03 -8.87 -20.39
N GLY A 246 8.95 -8.38 -19.77
CA GLY A 246 8.17 -9.16 -18.82
C GLY A 246 7.12 -10.09 -19.44
N GLU A 247 6.61 -9.76 -20.62
CA GLU A 247 5.63 -10.55 -21.40
C GLU A 247 6.25 -11.81 -22.04
#